data_AF-A0A2I0CZE7-F1
#
_entry.id   AF-A0A2I0CZE7-F1
#
_cell.length_a   1.000
_cell.length_b   1.000
_cell.length_c   1.000
_cell.angle_alpha   90.00
_cell.angle_beta   90.00
_cell.angle_gamma   90.00
#
_symmetry.space_group_name_H-M   'P 1'
#
loop_
_entity.id
_entity.type
_entity.pdbx_description
1 polymer ?
#
loop_
_entity_poly.entity_id
_entity_poly.type
_entity_poly.pdbx_seq_one_letter_code
_entity_poly.pdbx_strand_id
1 'polypeptide(L)'
;MGNSNCGISSCEQVKDRYRHTCSDFPCRRLKQLDTRYRAKYHMSMIDNLAAIRKDGIRAFVKNERERWSCKACGGIIDVHHYRCSVCGREPE
;
A
#
# COMPACT_ATOMS: atom_id res chain seq x y z
N MET A 1 14.16 4.36 8.05
CA MET A 1 14.52 5.79 7.85
C MET A 1 13.74 6.30 6.64
N GLY A 2 12.80 7.23 6.87
CA GLY A 2 12.08 7.91 5.78
C GLY A 2 12.87 9.14 5.33
N ASN A 3 12.99 9.33 4.01
CA ASN A 3 13.72 10.47 3.45
C ASN A 3 13.00 11.78 3.83
N SER A 4 13.71 12.67 4.53
CA SER A 4 13.23 13.98 5.01
C SER A 4 12.73 14.90 3.87
N ASN A 5 13.06 14.61 2.61
CA ASN A 5 12.67 15.38 1.42
C ASN A 5 11.48 14.77 0.63
N CYS A 6 10.69 13.88 1.22
CA CYS A 6 9.55 13.29 0.51
C CYS A 6 8.39 14.30 0.39
N GLY A 7 8.21 14.88 -0.80
CA GLY A 7 7.14 15.84 -1.12
C GLY A 7 5.70 15.28 -1.07
N ILE A 8 5.51 14.00 -0.77
CA ILE A 8 4.19 13.41 -0.46
C ILE A 8 3.94 13.46 1.06
N SER A 9 4.93 13.08 1.88
CA SER A 9 4.78 13.09 3.34
C SER A 9 4.88 14.49 3.94
N SER A 10 5.61 15.41 3.31
CA SER A 10 5.71 16.82 3.73
C SER A 10 4.62 17.71 3.11
N CYS A 11 3.60 17.12 2.46
CA CYS A 11 2.55 17.89 1.83
C CYS A 11 1.69 18.61 2.88
N GLU A 12 1.66 19.94 2.85
CA GLU A 12 0.92 20.78 3.80
C GLU A 12 -0.60 20.55 3.76
N GLN A 13 -1.11 20.04 2.63
CA GLN A 13 -2.52 19.65 2.47
C GLN A 13 -2.84 18.35 3.23
N VAL A 14 -1.82 17.58 3.63
CA VAL A 14 -1.95 16.33 4.38
C VAL A 14 -1.82 16.63 5.86
N LYS A 15 -2.97 16.95 6.50
CA LYS A 15 -3.02 17.22 7.94
C LYS A 15 -3.12 15.95 8.80
N ASP A 16 -3.61 14.83 8.23
CA ASP A 16 -3.75 13.52 8.91
C ASP A 16 -3.25 12.37 8.02
N ARG A 17 -2.96 11.20 8.63
CA ARG A 17 -2.28 10.05 8.00
C ARG A 17 -3.03 9.36 6.83
N TYR A 18 -4.35 9.56 6.68
CA TYR A 18 -5.18 8.78 5.75
C TYR A 18 -6.25 9.62 5.01
N ARG A 19 -5.94 10.85 4.60
CA ARG A 19 -6.99 11.73 4.04
C ARG A 19 -7.22 11.56 2.53
N HIS A 20 -8.48 11.29 2.21
CA HIS A 20 -9.09 11.37 0.88
C HIS A 20 -9.72 12.75 0.61
N THR A 21 -9.63 13.68 1.56
CA THR A 21 -10.35 14.96 1.56
C THR A 21 -9.57 16.11 0.95
N CYS A 22 -8.35 15.84 0.45
CA CYS A 22 -7.67 16.81 -0.41
C CYS A 22 -8.52 16.99 -1.67
N SER A 23 -8.84 18.23 -2.04
CA SER A 23 -9.61 18.55 -3.24
C SER A 23 -9.01 17.92 -4.50
N ASP A 24 -7.69 17.77 -4.50
CA ASP A 24 -6.94 17.25 -5.63
C ASP A 24 -6.81 15.72 -5.59
N PHE A 25 -7.43 15.03 -4.63
CA PHE A 25 -7.28 13.59 -4.49
C PHE A 25 -7.99 12.82 -5.63
N PRO A 26 -7.34 11.83 -6.27
CA PRO A 26 -5.93 11.47 -6.11
C PRO A 26 -5.02 12.46 -6.86
N CYS A 27 -4.07 13.07 -6.14
CA CYS A 27 -3.24 14.13 -6.69
C CYS A 27 -2.18 13.57 -7.65
N ARG A 28 -1.60 14.43 -8.50
CA ARG A 28 -0.62 14.03 -9.51
C ARG A 28 0.53 13.18 -8.95
N ARG A 29 1.10 13.57 -7.80
CA ARG A 29 2.21 12.83 -7.15
C ARG A 29 1.77 11.44 -6.69
N LEU A 30 0.56 11.32 -6.14
CA LEU A 30 0.03 10.04 -5.69
C LEU A 30 -0.30 9.13 -6.88
N LYS A 31 -0.88 9.66 -7.96
CA LYS A 31 -1.08 8.91 -9.22
C LYS A 31 0.23 8.36 -9.78
N GLN A 32 1.29 9.18 -9.80
CA GLN A 32 2.61 8.73 -10.25
C GLN A 32 3.21 7.64 -9.35
N LEU A 33 3.07 7.77 -8.03
CA LEU A 33 3.47 6.72 -7.10
C LEU A 33 2.69 5.42 -7.36
N ASP A 34 1.38 5.54 -7.52
CA ASP A 34 0.47 4.43 -7.78
C ASP A 34 0.82 3.69 -9.06
N THR A 35 1.07 4.41 -10.17
CA THR A 35 1.49 3.80 -11.45
C THR A 35 2.75 2.96 -11.28
N ARG A 36 3.77 3.48 -10.56
CA ARG A 36 5.00 2.72 -10.32
C ARG A 36 4.76 1.46 -9.48
N TYR A 37 3.90 1.57 -8.47
CA TYR A 37 3.59 0.45 -7.58
C TYR A 37 2.75 -0.62 -8.27
N ARG A 38 1.77 -0.23 -9.10
CA ARG A 38 1.01 -1.18 -9.92
C ARG A 38 1.93 -1.92 -10.89
N ALA A 39 2.83 -1.19 -11.55
CA ALA A 39 3.72 -1.76 -12.55
C ALA A 39 4.80 -2.69 -11.96
N LYS A 40 5.29 -2.42 -10.74
CA LYS A 40 6.42 -3.16 -10.14
C LYS A 40 6.02 -4.17 -9.05
N TYR A 41 4.91 -3.93 -8.36
CA TYR A 41 4.63 -4.54 -7.06
C TYR A 41 3.21 -5.10 -6.98
N HIS A 42 2.46 -5.13 -8.09
CA HIS A 42 1.10 -5.66 -8.17
C HIS A 42 0.15 -5.10 -7.09
N MET A 43 0.40 -3.85 -6.67
CA MET A 43 -0.35 -3.18 -5.61
C MET A 43 -0.63 -1.73 -5.97
N SER A 44 -1.65 -1.15 -5.34
CA SER A 44 -2.04 0.23 -5.56
C SER A 44 -2.17 0.97 -4.25
N MET A 45 -1.47 2.10 -4.14
CA MET A 45 -1.59 3.00 -3.00
C MET A 45 -2.94 3.71 -2.98
N ILE A 46 -3.51 4.00 -4.16
CA ILE A 46 -4.84 4.60 -4.27
C ILE A 46 -5.92 3.61 -3.87
N ASP A 47 -5.84 2.35 -4.32
CA ASP A 47 -6.82 1.32 -3.95
C ASP A 47 -6.74 1.03 -2.44
N ASN A 48 -5.53 0.98 -1.86
CA ASN A 48 -5.35 0.84 -0.41
C ASN A 48 -6.05 1.97 0.35
N LEU A 49 -5.85 3.22 -0.09
CA LEU A 49 -6.53 4.37 0.50
C LEU A 49 -8.06 4.27 0.32
N ALA A 50 -8.54 3.89 -0.87
CA ALA A 50 -9.96 3.72 -1.13
C ALA A 50 -10.60 2.63 -0.22
N ALA A 51 -9.92 1.51 -0.02
CA ALA A 51 -10.36 0.46 0.90
C ALA A 51 -10.40 0.94 2.36
N ILE A 52 -9.38 1.67 2.81
CA ILE A 52 -9.38 2.29 4.15
C ILE A 52 -10.54 3.27 4.32
N ARG A 53 -10.86 4.06 3.28
CA ARG A 53 -12.02 4.98 3.29
C ARG A 53 -13.33 4.24 3.46
N LYS A 54 -13.50 3.16 2.69
CA LYS A 54 -14.76 2.44 2.55
C LYS A 54 -15.02 1.54 3.76
N ASP A 55 -14.02 0.75 4.14
CA ASP A 55 -14.17 -0.37 5.08
C ASP A 55 -13.48 -0.08 6.43
N GLY A 56 -12.68 0.98 6.50
CA GLY A 56 -11.92 1.36 7.70
C GLY A 56 -10.56 0.65 7.82
N ILE A 57 -9.64 1.26 8.56
CA ILE A 57 -8.25 0.79 8.68
C ILE A 57 -8.14 -0.63 9.27
N ARG A 58 -9.03 -1.00 10.22
CA ARG A 58 -8.98 -2.32 10.85
C ARG A 58 -9.37 -3.44 9.87
N ALA A 59 -10.40 -3.22 9.07
CA ALA A 59 -10.81 -4.18 8.04
C ALA A 59 -9.74 -4.30 6.95
N PHE A 60 -9.19 -3.16 6.51
CA PHE A 60 -8.07 -3.15 5.56
C PHE A 60 -6.87 -3.95 6.05
N VAL A 61 -6.41 -3.74 7.30
CA VAL A 61 -5.28 -4.48 7.87
C VAL A 61 -5.58 -5.98 7.98
N LYS A 62 -6.81 -6.37 8.31
CA LYS A 62 -7.20 -7.78 8.32
C LYS A 62 -7.09 -8.39 6.92
N ASN A 63 -7.67 -7.73 5.92
CA ASN A 63 -7.66 -8.21 4.53
C ASN A 63 -6.24 -8.30 3.97
N GLU A 64 -5.39 -7.30 4.22
CA GLU A 64 -3.99 -7.32 3.76
C GLU A 64 -3.17 -8.41 4.46
N ARG A 65 -3.43 -8.70 5.75
CA ARG A 65 -2.80 -9.86 6.42
C ARG A 65 -3.14 -11.16 5.71
N GLU A 66 -4.40 -11.35 5.35
CA GLU A 66 -4.84 -12.56 4.65
C GLU A 66 -4.25 -12.65 3.23
N ARG A 67 -4.23 -11.52 2.51
CA ARG A 67 -3.69 -11.40 1.15
C ARG A 67 -2.19 -11.71 1.09
N TRP A 68 -1.42 -11.17 2.03
CA TRP A 68 0.04 -11.31 2.04
C TRP A 68 0.53 -12.49 2.90
N SER A 69 -0.35 -13.41 3.30
CA SER A 69 0.02 -14.64 4.00
C SER A 69 0.24 -15.79 3.03
N CYS A 70 1.42 -16.41 3.11
CA CYS A 70 1.77 -17.60 2.36
C CYS A 70 0.89 -18.78 2.80
N LYS A 71 0.16 -19.38 1.86
CA LYS A 71 -0.72 -20.53 2.12
C LYS A 71 0.01 -21.80 2.53
N ALA A 72 1.28 -21.94 2.13
CA ALA A 72 2.08 -23.13 2.42
C ALA A 72 2.69 -23.15 3.84
N CYS A 73 3.06 -21.98 4.39
CA CYS A 73 3.79 -21.93 5.67
C CYS A 73 3.32 -20.84 6.65
N GLY A 74 2.35 -20.01 6.27
CA GLY A 74 1.87 -18.88 7.08
C GLY A 74 2.84 -17.69 7.15
N GLY A 75 4.00 -17.76 6.50
CA GLY A 75 4.95 -16.65 6.39
C GLY A 75 4.41 -15.48 5.55
N ILE A 76 5.13 -14.36 5.53
CA ILE A 76 4.71 -13.16 4.79
C ILE A 76 5.23 -13.23 3.35
N ILE A 77 4.42 -12.79 2.40
CA ILE A 77 4.80 -12.59 1.00
C ILE A 77 5.47 -11.22 0.88
N ASP A 78 6.72 -11.20 0.40
CA ASP A 78 7.43 -9.96 0.10
C ASP A 78 6.93 -9.36 -1.21
N VAL A 79 6.42 -8.14 -1.13
CA VAL A 79 5.87 -7.40 -2.27
C VAL A 79 6.91 -7.05 -3.35
N HIS A 80 8.19 -6.93 -3.00
CA HIS A 80 9.24 -6.57 -3.96
C HIS A 80 9.72 -7.74 -4.81
N HIS A 81 9.64 -8.95 -4.26
CA HIS A 81 10.11 -10.18 -4.91
C HIS A 81 8.98 -11.14 -5.26
N TYR A 82 7.75 -10.82 -4.85
CA TYR A 82 6.54 -11.62 -5.02
C TYR A 82 6.72 -13.10 -4.60
N ARG A 83 7.38 -13.31 -3.45
CA ARG A 83 7.64 -14.64 -2.88
C ARG A 83 7.59 -14.61 -1.36
N CYS A 84 7.31 -15.76 -0.75
CA CYS A 84 7.33 -15.89 0.70
C CYS A 84 8.73 -15.62 1.26
N SER A 85 8.83 -14.72 2.24
CA SER A 85 10.09 -14.37 2.92
C SER A 85 10.64 -15.49 3.80
N VAL A 86 9.84 -16.54 4.06
CA VAL A 86 10.21 -17.67 4.92
C VAL A 86 10.58 -18.89 4.08
N CYS A 87 9.69 -19.33 3.18
CA CYS A 87 9.90 -20.57 2.43
C CYS A 87 10.24 -20.36 0.95
N GLY A 88 10.28 -19.12 0.46
CA GLY A 88 10.65 -18.79 -0.92
C GLY A 88 9.62 -19.13 -2.00
N ARG A 89 8.50 -19.76 -1.66
CA ARG A 89 7.43 -20.07 -2.62
C ARG A 89 6.72 -18.82 -3.11
N GLU A 90 6.35 -18.83 -4.39
CA GLU A 90 5.50 -17.80 -4.97
C GLU A 90 4.04 -17.98 -4.48
N PRO A 91 3.27 -16.90 -4.32
CA PRO A 91 1.83 -16.96 -4.05
C PRO A 91 1.09 -17.55 -5.25
N GLU A 92 0.23 -18.53 -5.00
CA GLU A 92 -0.72 -19.08 -6.00
C GLU A 92 -1.89 -18.12 -6.27
#